data_AF-A0A3C0N4H9-F1
#
_entry.id   AF-A0A3C0N4H9-F1
#
_cell.length_a   1.000
_cell.length_b   1.000
_cell.length_c   1.000
_cell.angle_alpha   90.00
_cell.angle_beta   90.00
_cell.angle_gamma   90.00
#
_symmetry.space_group_name_H-M   'P 1'
#
loop_
_entity.id
_entity.type
_entity.pdbx_description
1 polymer ?
#
loop_
_entity_poly.entity_id
_entity_poly.type
_entity_poly.pdbx_seq_one_letter_code
_entity_poly.pdbx_strand_id
1 'polypeptide(L)'
;PYEPPPALTGTAPSLSESQERWQERVSLVPGAVQRQLLKSYRGLSPVLVRSMVQAAGLDPDQSTESLQASDWQQLFQRWQQWLQTLKSGESGVG
;
A
#
# COMPACT_ATOMS: atom_id res chain seq x y z
N PRO A 1 -19.36 4.68 -14.81
CA PRO A 1 -19.96 3.80 -13.78
C PRO A 1 -18.99 3.61 -12.61
N TYR A 2 -19.29 4.17 -11.45
CA TYR A 2 -18.51 4.00 -10.22
C TYR A 2 -18.97 2.68 -9.57
N GLU A 3 -18.12 1.65 -9.61
CA GLU A 3 -18.38 0.36 -8.97
C GLU A 3 -18.14 0.49 -7.46
N PRO A 4 -19.00 -0.09 -6.60
CA PRO A 4 -18.78 -0.04 -5.15
C PRO A 4 -17.45 -0.71 -4.82
N PRO A 5 -16.63 -0.11 -3.94
CA PRO A 5 -15.31 -0.65 -3.64
C PRO A 5 -15.45 -2.06 -3.04
N PRO A 6 -14.66 -3.04 -3.51
CA PRO A 6 -14.70 -4.39 -2.99
C PRO A 6 -14.40 -4.35 -1.48
N ALA A 7 -15.14 -5.15 -0.71
CA ALA A 7 -15.01 -5.21 0.74
C ALA A 7 -13.53 -5.35 1.16
N LEU A 8 -13.16 -4.63 2.23
CA LEU A 8 -11.83 -4.59 2.87
C LEU A 8 -11.41 -5.93 3.51
N THR A 9 -11.69 -7.06 2.86
CA THR A 9 -11.32 -8.37 3.38
C THR A 9 -9.93 -8.72 2.90
N GLY A 10 -8.93 -8.25 3.67
CA GLY A 10 -7.56 -8.76 3.80
C GLY A 10 -7.01 -9.56 2.62
N THR A 11 -6.90 -8.92 1.45
CA THR A 11 -6.30 -9.56 0.29
C THR A 11 -4.78 -9.60 0.45
N ALA A 12 -4.12 -10.60 -0.13
CA ALA A 12 -2.67 -10.61 -0.23
C ALA A 12 -2.23 -9.51 -1.22
N PRO A 13 -1.19 -8.74 -0.88
CA PRO A 13 -0.71 -7.70 -1.77
C PRO A 13 -0.20 -8.32 -3.07
N SER A 14 -0.63 -7.79 -4.22
CA SER A 14 -0.40 -8.41 -5.53
C SER A 14 0.24 -7.43 -6.51
N LEU A 15 1.27 -7.88 -7.24
CA LEU A 15 1.94 -7.08 -8.27
C LEU A 15 1.05 -6.77 -9.48
N SER A 16 0.00 -7.57 -9.68
CA SER A 16 -0.98 -7.35 -10.75
C SER A 16 -2.05 -6.30 -10.39
N GLU A 17 -2.04 -5.76 -9.17
CA GLU A 17 -2.95 -4.70 -8.74
C GLU A 17 -2.51 -3.36 -9.32
N SER A 18 -3.44 -2.58 -9.88
CA SER A 18 -3.18 -1.24 -10.40
C SER A 18 -3.17 -0.19 -9.30
N GLN A 19 -2.44 0.91 -9.52
CA GLN A 19 -2.35 2.03 -8.56
C GLN A 19 -3.73 2.54 -8.15
N GLU A 20 -4.66 2.73 -9.09
CA GLU A 20 -6.00 3.26 -8.81
C GLU A 20 -6.77 2.37 -7.82
N ARG A 21 -6.76 1.05 -8.05
CA ARG A 21 -7.44 0.07 -7.18
C ARG A 21 -6.81 0.00 -5.80
N TRP A 22 -5.48 0.07 -5.75
CA TRP A 22 -4.72 0.11 -4.50
C TRP A 22 -5.01 1.40 -3.72
N GLN A 23 -4.98 2.56 -4.37
CA GLN A 23 -5.25 3.87 -3.78
C GLN A 23 -6.68 3.97 -3.27
N GLU A 24 -7.67 3.53 -4.05
CA GLU A 24 -9.08 3.51 -3.62
C GLU A 24 -9.25 2.72 -2.32
N ARG A 25 -8.53 1.60 -2.15
CA ARG A 25 -8.57 0.81 -0.91
C ARG A 25 -7.87 1.49 0.26
N VAL A 26 -6.68 2.06 0.05
CA VAL A 26 -5.93 2.73 1.12
C VAL A 26 -6.62 4.03 1.53
N SER A 27 -7.23 4.74 0.57
CA SER A 27 -7.97 5.98 0.80
C SER A 27 -9.44 5.77 1.17
N LEU A 28 -9.91 4.52 1.26
CA LEU A 28 -11.33 4.24 1.54
C LEU A 28 -11.78 4.74 2.91
N VAL A 29 -10.87 4.71 3.88
CA VAL A 29 -11.14 5.18 5.24
C VAL A 29 -10.18 6.33 5.57
N PRO A 30 -10.69 7.46 6.08
CA PRO A 30 -9.85 8.56 6.50
C PRO A 30 -8.93 8.14 7.66
N GLY A 31 -7.65 8.48 7.57
CA GLY A 31 -6.68 8.28 8.63
C GLY A 31 -5.26 8.11 8.12
N ALA A 32 -4.34 7.86 9.06
CA ALA A 32 -2.93 7.69 8.78
C ALA A 32 -2.67 6.62 7.71
N VAL A 33 -1.92 6.97 6.66
CA VAL A 33 -1.59 6.09 5.53
C VAL A 33 -0.98 4.76 5.99
N GLN A 34 -0.13 4.79 7.02
CA GLN A 34 0.44 3.58 7.60
C GLN A 34 -0.64 2.65 8.18
N ARG A 35 -1.61 3.21 8.92
CA ARG A 35 -2.70 2.41 9.52
C ARG A 35 -3.61 1.84 8.45
N GLN A 36 -3.90 2.61 7.40
CA GLN A 36 -4.74 2.13 6.31
C GLN A 36 -4.08 0.97 5.56
N LEU A 37 -2.78 1.05 5.28
CA LEU A 37 -2.03 -0.06 4.68
C LEU A 37 -2.07 -1.33 5.53
N LEU A 38 -1.82 -1.20 6.84
CA LEU A 38 -1.85 -2.34 7.77
C LEU A 38 -3.24 -2.97 7.90
N LYS A 39 -4.32 -2.20 7.72
CA LYS A 39 -5.69 -2.70 7.73
C LYS A 39 -6.09 -3.34 6.41
N SER A 40 -5.66 -2.76 5.29
CA SER A 40 -6.01 -3.21 3.94
C SER A 40 -5.32 -4.53 3.56
N TYR A 41 -4.11 -4.78 4.07
CA TYR A 41 -3.31 -5.95 3.71
C TYR A 41 -2.88 -6.75 4.95
N ARG A 42 -3.03 -8.07 4.87
CA ARG A 42 -2.61 -9.00 5.93
C ARG A 42 -1.13 -9.35 5.78
N GLY A 43 -0.45 -9.59 6.90
CA GLY A 43 0.97 -9.98 6.91
C GLY A 43 1.97 -8.82 6.78
N LEU A 44 1.51 -7.58 6.70
CA LEU A 44 2.38 -6.41 6.73
C LEU A 44 2.88 -6.12 8.14
N SER A 45 4.18 -5.87 8.27
CA SER A 45 4.77 -5.37 9.52
C SER A 45 4.67 -3.84 9.62
N PRO A 46 4.35 -3.28 10.80
CA PRO A 46 4.23 -1.84 10.98
C PRO A 46 5.54 -1.10 10.71
N VAL A 47 6.68 -1.71 11.03
CA VAL A 47 8.01 -1.17 10.76
C VAL A 47 8.27 -1.07 9.26
N LEU A 48 7.93 -2.11 8.50
CA LEU A 48 8.10 -2.14 7.06
C LEU A 48 7.27 -1.05 6.37
N VAL A 49 5.97 -0.97 6.70
CA VAL A 49 5.06 0.02 6.11
C VAL A 49 5.57 1.42 6.40
N ARG A 50 5.96 1.70 7.65
CA ARG A 50 6.54 2.98 8.03
C ARG A 50 7.77 3.31 7.20
N SER A 51 8.74 2.40 7.11
CA SER A 51 9.95 2.63 6.32
C SER A 51 9.64 2.86 4.84
N MET A 52 8.65 2.16 4.28
CA MET A 52 8.22 2.32 2.89
C MET A 52 7.60 3.70 2.64
N VAL A 53 6.71 4.14 3.53
CA VAL A 53 6.09 5.47 3.45
C VAL A 53 7.16 6.57 3.57
N GLN A 54 8.07 6.43 4.53
CA GLN A 54 9.19 7.37 4.68
C GLN A 54 10.12 7.37 3.46
N ALA A 55 10.37 6.21 2.84
CA ALA A 55 11.17 6.11 1.61
C ALA A 55 10.48 6.74 0.39
N ALA A 56 9.16 6.90 0.41
CA ALA A 56 8.40 7.68 -0.57
C ALA A 56 8.45 9.19 -0.29
N GLY A 57 9.11 9.62 0.80
CA GLY A 57 9.16 11.03 1.22
C GLY A 57 7.89 11.49 1.96
N LEU A 58 7.08 10.55 2.44
CA LEU A 58 5.80 10.82 3.09
C LEU A 58 5.89 10.57 4.60
N ASP A 59 5.02 11.24 5.35
CA ASP A 59 4.87 10.97 6.77
C ASP A 59 3.91 9.79 7.01
N PRO A 60 4.27 8.79 7.83
CA PRO A 60 3.45 7.61 8.09
C PRO A 60 2.15 7.90 8.85
N ASP A 61 2.10 8.98 9.64
CA ASP A 61 0.91 9.44 10.35
C ASP A 61 0.05 10.38 9.49
N GLN A 62 0.56 10.83 8.33
CA GLN A 62 -0.18 11.67 7.40
C GLN A 62 -1.48 11.00 6.94
N SER A 63 -2.55 11.78 6.94
CA SER A 63 -3.85 11.34 6.42
C SER A 63 -3.78 11.05 4.92
N THR A 64 -4.41 9.95 4.51
CA THR A 64 -4.57 9.58 3.10
C THR A 64 -5.27 10.66 2.28
N GLU A 65 -6.16 11.42 2.91
CA GLU A 65 -6.88 12.54 2.31
C GLU A 65 -5.99 13.75 1.98
N SER A 66 -4.82 13.86 2.64
CA SER A 66 -3.88 14.96 2.40
C SER A 66 -2.84 14.62 1.32
N LEU A 67 -2.80 13.36 0.85
CA LEU A 67 -1.84 12.91 -0.15
C LEU A 67 -2.25 13.39 -1.55
N GLN A 68 -1.29 13.96 -2.28
CA GLN A 68 -1.48 14.33 -3.67
C GLN A 68 -1.26 13.12 -4.60
N ALA A 69 -1.68 13.25 -5.86
CA ALA A 69 -1.49 12.19 -6.86
C ALA A 69 -0.02 11.77 -7.02
N SER A 70 0.92 12.72 -6.91
CA SER A 70 2.36 12.44 -6.92
C SER A 70 2.81 11.61 -5.72
N ASP A 71 2.28 11.91 -4.53
CA ASP A 71 2.58 11.16 -3.30
C ASP A 71 2.12 9.71 -3.43
N TRP A 72 0.89 9.52 -3.94
CA TRP A 72 0.33 8.20 -4.23
C TRP A 72 1.17 7.42 -5.24
N GLN A 73 1.66 8.07 -6.29
CA GLN A 73 2.53 7.43 -7.28
C GLN A 73 3.85 6.98 -6.65
N GLN A 74 4.52 7.85 -5.87
CA GLN A 74 5.78 7.49 -5.22
C GLN A 74 5.60 6.34 -4.23
N LEU A 75 4.55 6.38 -3.42
CA LEU A 75 4.24 5.34 -2.45
C LEU A 75 3.95 4.01 -3.15
N PHE A 76 3.14 4.04 -4.21
CA PHE A 76 2.80 2.86 -4.99
C PHE A 76 4.03 2.25 -5.68
N GLN A 77 4.95 3.08 -6.19
CA GLN A 77 6.22 2.59 -6.72
C GLN A 77 7.05 1.86 -5.66
N ARG A 78 7.19 2.43 -4.45
CA ARG A 78 7.87 1.75 -3.33
C ARG A 78 7.20 0.44 -2.96
N TRP A 79 5.87 0.42 -2.95
CA TRP A 79 5.06 -0.76 -2.70
C TRP A 79 5.29 -1.88 -3.74
N GLN A 80 5.26 -1.55 -5.03
CA GLN A 80 5.54 -2.51 -6.10
C GLN A 80 6.99 -3.03 -6.07
N GLN A 81 7.95 -2.16 -5.76
CA GLN A 81 9.35 -2.57 -5.59
C GLN A 81 9.48 -3.59 -4.45
N TRP A 82 8.87 -3.32 -3.30
CA TRP A 82 8.86 -4.24 -2.18
C TRP A 82 8.20 -5.58 -2.51
N LEU A 83 7.05 -5.56 -3.20
CA LEU A 83 6.39 -6.80 -3.63
C LEU A 83 7.21 -7.63 -4.62
N GLN A 84 7.97 -6.98 -5.50
CA GLN A 84 8.93 -7.67 -6.37
C GLN A 84 10.03 -8.32 -5.54
N THR A 85 10.58 -7.61 -4.55
CA THR A 85 11.58 -8.17 -3.64
C THR A 85 11.04 -9.39 -2.88
N LEU A 86 9.80 -9.34 -2.39
CA LEU A 86 9.17 -10.50 -1.75
C LEU A 86 9.06 -11.69 -2.71
N LYS A 87 8.53 -11.46 -3.91
CA LYS A 87 8.34 -12.52 -4.92
C LYS A 87 9.67 -13.14 -5.34
N SER A 88 10.72 -12.33 -5.49
CA SER A 88 12.07 -12.79 -5.79
C SER A 88 12.73 -13.49 -4.59
N GLY A 89 12.43 -13.07 -3.37
CA GLY A 89 12.95 -13.67 -2.13
C GLY A 89 12.32 -15.03 -1.78
N GLU A 90 11.05 -15.25 -2.12
CA GLU A 90 10.38 -16.56 -1.92
C GLU A 90 10.85 -17.65 -2.90
N SER A 91 11.56 -17.30 -3.97
CA SER A 91 12.10 -18.29 -4.93
C SER A 91 13.49 -18.83 -4.55
N GLY A 92 13.98 -18.52 -3.35
CA GLY A 92 15.32 -18.87 -2.86
C GLY A 92 15.35 -19.92 -1.76
N VAL A 93 14.69 -21.06 -1.95
CA VAL A 93 15.08 -22.31 -1.28
C VAL A 93 15.25 -23.38 -2.36
N GLY A 94 16.51 -23.62 -2.73
CA GLY A 94 16.96 -24.86 -3.34
C GLY A 94 17.38 -25.84 -2.26
#